data_AF-A0A975EDL1-F1
#
_entry.id   AF-A0A975EDL1-F1
#
_cell.length_a   1.000
_cell.length_b   1.000
_cell.length_c   1.000
_cell.angle_alpha   90.00
_cell.angle_beta   90.00
_cell.angle_gamma   90.00
#
_symmetry.space_group_name_H-M   'P 1'
#
loop_
_entity.id
_entity.type
_entity.pdbx_description
1 polymer ?
#
loop_
_entity_poly.entity_id
_entity_poly.type
_entity_poly.pdbx_seq_one_letter_code
_entity_poly.pdbx_strand_id
1 'polypeptide(L)'
;MLLKPQDFLVALKLVAWGEQRWTYARLAQELGISVSEAHACIKRGLRAGLLVRNTGEVEAPETVGSQDSNAIHRVVRRKRVGAGVLNEEVLDNPVRPHSKQLADFALYGAKYAFVADKEPMTIGVPTSHSAPAFAGVFAPGSDDYVWPHPNGTVRGIGIEPLHPSVPFAAMQDAKLYEMLALFDALRVGRARERGMAHKRLPLLIYPDGPKPIERPLQG
;
A
#
# COMPACT_ATOMS: atom_id res chain seq x y z
N MET A 1 -6.33 -5.34 18.64
CA MET A 1 -6.74 -4.29 17.68
C MET A 1 -6.73 -4.94 16.31
N LEU A 2 -7.77 -4.75 15.49
CA LEU A 2 -7.86 -5.33 14.15
C LEU A 2 -7.56 -4.25 13.10
N LEU A 3 -6.59 -4.51 12.21
CA LEU A 3 -6.33 -3.69 11.03
C LEU A 3 -7.50 -3.85 10.06
N LYS A 4 -7.97 -2.75 9.46
CA LYS A 4 -9.08 -2.77 8.51
C LYS A 4 -8.56 -2.64 7.07
N PRO A 5 -9.31 -3.16 6.07
CA PRO A 5 -8.99 -2.96 4.65
C PRO A 5 -8.73 -1.50 4.25
N GLN A 6 -9.54 -0.56 4.76
CA GLN A 6 -9.37 0.87 4.53
C GLN A 6 -8.04 1.45 5.06
N ASP A 7 -7.44 0.84 6.08
CA ASP A 7 -6.14 1.27 6.62
C ASP A 7 -5.04 1.03 5.59
N PHE A 8 -5.12 -0.10 4.87
CA PHE A 8 -4.21 -0.45 3.80
C PHE A 8 -4.39 0.45 2.58
N LEU A 9 -5.64 0.77 2.20
CA LEU A 9 -5.92 1.77 1.16
C LEU A 9 -5.27 3.12 1.47
N VAL A 10 -5.43 3.62 2.70
CA VAL A 10 -4.80 4.87 3.15
C VAL A 10 -3.28 4.79 3.06
N ALA A 11 -2.67 3.69 3.51
CA ALA A 11 -1.22 3.52 3.44
C ALA A 11 -0.70 3.54 1.98
N LEU A 12 -1.40 2.88 1.06
CA LEU A 12 -1.07 2.92 -0.38
C LEU A 12 -1.25 4.32 -0.98
N LYS A 13 -2.24 5.10 -0.53
CA LYS A 13 -2.40 6.49 -0.97
C LYS A 13 -1.21 7.36 -0.58
N LEU A 14 -0.70 7.19 0.63
CA LEU A 14 0.49 7.90 1.08
C LEU A 14 1.73 7.52 0.26
N VAL A 15 1.85 6.25 -0.16
CA VAL A 15 2.89 5.81 -1.12
C VAL A 15 2.71 6.48 -2.49
N ALA A 16 1.47 6.60 -2.97
CA ALA A 16 1.17 7.21 -4.25
C ALA A 16 1.61 8.69 -4.27
N TRP A 17 1.31 9.44 -3.21
CA TRP A 17 1.74 10.82 -3.03
C TRP A 17 3.25 10.99 -2.80
N GLY A 18 3.93 10.02 -2.19
CA GLY A 18 5.35 10.11 -1.90
C GLY A 18 5.66 11.29 -0.96
N GLU A 19 6.43 12.26 -1.45
CA GLU A 19 6.85 13.44 -0.67
C GLU A 19 5.86 14.61 -0.73
N GLN A 20 4.76 14.50 -1.49
CA GLN A 20 3.77 15.59 -1.56
C GLN A 20 3.19 15.91 -0.18
N ARG A 21 3.04 17.20 0.11
CA ARG A 21 2.36 17.66 1.33
C ARG A 21 0.88 17.30 1.31
N TRP A 22 0.36 16.82 2.43
CA TRP A 22 -1.04 16.45 2.56
C TRP A 22 -1.62 16.83 3.93
N THR A 23 -2.95 16.91 3.97
CA THR A 23 -3.73 17.11 5.20
C THR A 23 -4.74 15.97 5.33
N TYR A 24 -5.23 15.71 6.54
CA TYR A 24 -6.30 14.72 6.74
C TYR A 24 -7.54 15.03 5.89
N ALA A 25 -7.86 16.31 5.69
CA ALA A 25 -8.98 16.73 4.84
C ALA A 25 -8.76 16.35 3.37
N ARG A 26 -7.57 16.64 2.82
CA ARG A 26 -7.23 16.25 1.44
C ARG A 26 -7.22 14.73 1.27
N LEU A 27 -6.66 14.00 2.23
CA LEU A 27 -6.61 12.54 2.21
C LEU A 27 -8.02 11.92 2.22
N ALA A 28 -8.89 12.45 3.07
CA ALA A 28 -10.29 12.05 3.13
C ALA A 28 -11.01 12.32 1.80
N GLN A 29 -10.83 13.51 1.24
CA GLN A 29 -11.43 13.93 -0.04
C GLN A 29 -10.98 13.05 -1.21
N GLU A 30 -9.67 12.85 -1.39
CA GLU A 30 -9.15 12.07 -2.52
C GLU A 30 -9.49 10.57 -2.42
N LEU A 31 -9.70 10.06 -1.20
CA LEU A 31 -10.10 8.66 -0.99
C LEU A 31 -11.61 8.45 -0.89
N GLY A 32 -12.43 9.51 -0.88
CA GLY A 32 -13.87 9.40 -0.68
C GLY A 32 -14.26 8.79 0.68
N ILE A 33 -13.49 9.09 1.73
CA ILE A 33 -13.77 8.67 3.13
C ILE A 33 -13.95 9.90 4.01
N SER A 34 -14.48 9.74 5.22
CA SER A 34 -14.55 10.86 6.17
C SER A 34 -13.18 11.20 6.79
N VAL A 35 -13.02 12.44 7.25
CA VAL A 35 -11.80 12.89 7.95
C VAL A 35 -11.54 12.05 9.21
N SER A 36 -12.60 11.70 9.95
CA SER A 36 -12.52 10.85 11.14
C SER A 36 -12.02 9.44 10.80
N GLU A 37 -12.46 8.87 9.67
CA GLU A 37 -11.96 7.60 9.17
C GLU A 37 -10.50 7.69 8.77
N ALA A 38 -10.10 8.72 8.03
CA ALA A 38 -8.70 8.95 7.66
C ALA A 38 -7.81 8.99 8.92
N HIS A 39 -8.19 9.77 9.93
CA HIS A 39 -7.46 9.84 11.20
C HIS A 39 -7.39 8.47 11.92
N ALA A 40 -8.50 7.73 11.95
CA ALA A 40 -8.54 6.39 12.54
C ALA A 40 -7.64 5.38 11.79
N CYS A 41 -7.57 5.48 10.46
CA CYS A 41 -6.69 4.67 9.62
C CYS A 41 -5.22 4.95 9.93
N ILE A 42 -4.83 6.23 10.00
CA ILE A 42 -3.46 6.61 10.37
C ILE A 42 -3.08 6.09 11.76
N LYS A 43 -3.98 6.22 12.75
CA LYS A 43 -3.74 5.71 14.10
C LYS A 43 -3.56 4.19 14.14
N ARG A 44 -4.35 3.42 13.37
CA ARG A 44 -4.21 1.96 13.28
C ARG A 44 -2.94 1.58 12.52
N GLY A 45 -2.62 2.25 11.41
CA GLY A 45 -1.43 2.03 10.61
C GLY A 45 -0.13 2.27 11.39
N LEU A 46 -0.07 3.34 12.20
CA LEU A 46 1.04 3.59 13.12
C LEU A 46 1.21 2.47 14.15
N ARG A 47 0.10 2.04 14.76
CA ARG A 47 0.12 0.94 15.76
C ARG A 47 0.48 -0.41 15.15
N ALA A 48 0.25 -0.60 13.86
CA ALA A 48 0.57 -1.82 13.13
C ALA A 48 2.00 -1.80 12.52
N GLY A 49 2.75 -0.71 12.66
CA GLY A 49 4.09 -0.56 12.06
C GLY A 49 4.10 -0.28 10.55
N LEU A 50 2.93 -0.21 9.90
CA LEU A 50 2.84 0.08 8.46
C LEU A 50 3.12 1.55 8.13
N LEU A 51 2.96 2.43 9.11
CA LEU A 51 3.27 3.85 9.03
C LEU A 51 4.25 4.22 10.14
N VAL A 52 5.07 5.24 9.90
CA VAL A 52 5.95 5.84 10.90
C VAL A 52 5.68 7.34 11.00
N ARG A 53 5.89 7.91 12.19
CA ARG A 53 5.77 9.36 12.38
C ARG A 53 6.94 10.05 11.69
N ASN A 54 6.66 11.19 11.08
CA ASN A 54 7.70 12.06 10.55
C ASN A 54 8.23 12.95 11.69
N THR A 55 8.69 12.34 12.77
CA THR A 55 9.50 13.07 13.75
C THR A 55 10.86 13.31 13.11
N GLY A 56 11.46 14.48 13.29
CA GLY A 56 12.84 14.76 12.88
C GLY A 56 13.92 13.89 13.56
N GLU A 57 13.52 12.78 14.16
CA GLU A 57 14.36 11.78 14.81
C GLU A 57 14.27 10.48 14.04
N VAL A 58 15.40 10.08 13.46
CA VAL A 58 15.62 8.76 12.88
C VAL A 58 15.56 7.74 14.03
N GLU A 59 14.60 6.83 14.01
CA GLU A 59 14.60 5.67 14.90
C GLU A 59 15.89 4.87 14.64
N ALA A 60 16.79 4.87 15.63
CA ALA A 60 17.93 3.97 15.63
C ALA A 60 17.42 2.52 15.63
N PRO A 61 18.09 1.59 14.95
CA PRO A 61 17.66 0.19 14.94
C PRO A 61 17.60 -0.31 16.38
N GLU A 62 16.48 -0.94 16.74
CA GLU A 62 16.29 -1.55 18.04
C GLU A 62 17.41 -2.57 18.28
N THR A 63 18.32 -2.23 19.19
CA THR A 63 19.27 -3.20 19.72
C THR A 63 18.46 -4.22 20.49
N VAL A 64 18.32 -5.43 19.92
CA VAL A 64 17.90 -6.63 20.63
C VAL A 64 18.82 -6.76 21.84
N GLY A 65 18.29 -6.46 23.03
CA GLY A 65 19.07 -6.45 24.25
C GLY A 65 19.58 -7.85 24.58
N SER A 66 20.90 -8.02 24.60
CA SER A 66 21.50 -8.95 25.54
C SER A 66 21.39 -8.32 26.93
N GLN A 67 20.87 -9.08 27.87
CA GLN A 67 20.93 -8.75 29.29
C GLN A 67 22.40 -8.63 29.69
N ASP A 68 22.77 -7.53 30.34
CA ASP A 68 23.72 -7.56 31.44
C ASP A 68 23.52 -6.33 32.33
N SER A 69 23.32 -6.62 33.62
CA SER A 69 23.15 -5.66 34.70
C SER A 69 24.49 -5.00 35.04
N ASN A 70 24.44 -3.72 35.40
CA ASN A 70 25.56 -2.82 35.78
C ASN A 70 26.35 -2.18 34.62
N ALA A 71 25.88 -1.01 34.17
CA ALA A 71 26.79 0.05 33.74
C ALA A 71 26.17 1.44 33.95
N ILE A 72 26.92 2.25 34.69
CA ILE A 72 26.79 3.68 34.96
C ILE A 72 26.34 4.44 33.69
N HIS A 73 25.32 5.29 33.81
CA HIS A 73 24.82 6.14 32.73
C HIS A 73 25.92 7.07 32.16
N ARG A 74 26.67 6.58 31.17
CA ARG A 74 27.47 7.44 30.29
C ARG A 74 26.53 8.02 29.25
N VAL A 75 26.16 9.29 29.43
CA VAL A 75 25.44 10.06 28.40
C VAL A 75 26.37 10.19 27.19
N VAL A 76 26.25 9.26 26.25
CA VAL A 76 26.89 9.38 24.94
C VAL A 76 26.15 10.49 24.20
N ARG A 77 26.80 11.66 24.07
CA ARG A 77 26.32 12.73 23.18
C ARG A 77 26.12 12.12 21.79
N ARG A 78 24.86 11.97 21.38
CA ARG A 78 24.49 11.48 20.04
C ARG A 78 25.05 12.45 19.01
N LYS A 79 25.87 11.92 18.09
CA LYS A 79 26.36 12.66 16.93
C LYS A 79 25.17 12.88 16.01
N ARG A 80 24.78 14.14 15.76
CA ARG A 80 23.83 14.50 14.70
C ARG A 80 24.43 14.00 13.38
N VAL A 81 23.92 12.89 12.86
CA VAL A 81 24.19 12.54 11.47
C VAL A 81 23.29 13.48 10.68
N GLY A 82 23.91 14.41 9.95
CA GLY A 82 23.20 15.38 9.14
C GLY A 82 22.20 14.65 8.25
N ALA A 83 20.92 15.00 8.40
CA ALA A 83 19.91 14.65 7.43
C ALA A 83 20.44 15.09 6.07
N GLY A 84 20.61 14.13 5.15
CA GLY A 84 20.67 14.47 3.73
C GLY A 84 19.49 15.37 3.45
N VAL A 85 19.73 16.47 2.72
CA VAL A 85 18.82 17.60 2.52
C VAL A 85 17.44 17.11 2.08
N LEU A 86 16.56 16.82 3.04
CA LEU A 86 15.13 16.66 2.83
C LEU A 86 14.60 18.10 2.75
N ASN A 87 13.92 18.44 1.66
CA ASN A 87 13.29 19.76 1.52
C ASN A 87 12.44 20.06 2.76
N GLU A 88 12.54 21.25 3.34
CA GLU A 88 11.83 21.62 4.58
C GLU A 88 10.30 21.45 4.46
N GLU A 89 9.74 21.53 3.25
CA GLU A 89 8.33 21.29 2.96
C GLU A 89 7.89 19.81 3.16
N VAL A 90 8.83 18.86 3.10
CA VAL A 90 8.62 17.41 3.27
C VAL A 90 8.53 17.01 4.76
N LEU A 91 9.07 17.85 5.65
CA LEU A 91 9.05 17.64 7.11
C LEU A 91 7.68 17.92 7.74
N ASP A 92 6.74 18.51 7.01
CA ASP A 92 5.42 18.93 7.53
C ASP A 92 4.35 17.83 7.49
N ASN A 93 4.58 16.72 6.78
CA ASN A 93 3.66 15.60 6.79
C ASN A 93 3.72 14.89 8.15
N PRO A 94 2.60 14.61 8.84
CA PRO A 94 2.63 14.05 10.19
C PRO A 94 3.14 12.60 10.24
N VAL A 95 2.93 11.85 9.16
CA VAL A 95 3.33 10.44 9.03
C VAL A 95 3.76 10.14 7.60
N ARG A 96 4.55 9.08 7.45
CA ARG A 96 4.97 8.52 6.16
C ARG A 96 4.83 6.98 6.17
N PRO A 97 4.72 6.33 4.99
CA PRO A 97 4.74 4.88 4.91
C PRO A 97 6.05 4.29 5.45
N HIS A 98 5.96 3.18 6.17
CA HIS A 98 7.13 2.33 6.38
C HIS A 98 7.30 1.41 5.18
N SER A 99 7.94 1.89 4.10
CA SER A 99 7.96 1.24 2.78
C SER A 99 8.26 -0.25 2.81
N LYS A 100 9.30 -0.69 3.52
CA LYS A 100 9.65 -2.12 3.64
C LYS A 100 8.53 -2.95 4.28
N GLN A 101 8.09 -2.59 5.49
CA GLN A 101 7.03 -3.31 6.21
C GLN A 101 5.71 -3.30 5.44
N LEU A 102 5.37 -2.17 4.81
CA LEU A 102 4.17 -2.07 3.98
C LEU A 102 4.25 -2.97 2.75
N ALA A 103 5.39 -3.04 2.08
CA ALA A 103 5.61 -3.93 0.93
C ALA A 103 5.54 -5.41 1.35
N ASP A 104 6.19 -5.78 2.45
CA ASP A 104 6.14 -7.14 3.01
C ASP A 104 4.70 -7.53 3.38
N PHE A 105 3.98 -6.63 4.06
CA PHE A 105 2.58 -6.86 4.39
C PHE A 105 1.70 -6.97 3.15
N ALA A 106 1.85 -6.08 2.16
CA ALA A 106 1.10 -6.12 0.90
C ALA A 106 1.27 -7.46 0.18
N LEU A 107 2.49 -8.01 0.17
CA LEU A 107 2.84 -9.22 -0.56
C LEU A 107 2.41 -10.50 0.17
N TYR A 108 2.63 -10.55 1.48
CA TYR A 108 2.55 -11.80 2.24
C TYR A 108 1.39 -11.85 3.23
N GLY A 109 0.88 -10.71 3.71
CA GLY A 109 -0.15 -10.65 4.75
C GLY A 109 -1.51 -10.19 4.24
N ALA A 110 -1.55 -9.11 3.46
CA ALA A 110 -2.76 -8.35 3.16
C ALA A 110 -3.82 -9.18 2.42
N LYS A 111 -3.44 -10.09 1.53
CA LYS A 111 -4.41 -10.96 0.82
C LYS A 111 -5.14 -11.95 1.74
N TYR A 112 -4.54 -12.30 2.88
CA TYR A 112 -5.16 -13.16 3.89
C TYR A 112 -5.95 -12.35 4.92
N ALA A 113 -5.48 -11.13 5.22
CA ALA A 113 -6.20 -10.20 6.10
C ALA A 113 -7.45 -9.62 5.43
N PHE A 114 -7.41 -9.41 4.12
CA PHE A 114 -8.44 -8.73 3.33
C PHE A 114 -8.80 -9.56 2.09
N VAL A 115 -9.44 -10.70 2.31
CA VAL A 115 -9.93 -11.58 1.24
C VAL A 115 -10.94 -10.81 0.37
N ALA A 116 -10.96 -11.10 -0.93
CA ALA A 116 -11.98 -10.57 -1.83
C ALA A 116 -12.90 -11.71 -2.27
N ASP A 117 -14.20 -11.50 -2.14
CA ASP A 117 -15.18 -12.37 -2.77
C ASP A 117 -15.40 -11.98 -4.23
N LYS A 118 -15.73 -13.00 -5.04
CA LYS A 118 -16.15 -12.82 -6.43
C LYS A 118 -17.66 -12.67 -6.46
N GLU A 119 -18.10 -11.64 -7.16
CA GLU A 119 -19.50 -11.34 -7.40
C GLU A 119 -19.92 -11.77 -8.83
N PRO A 120 -21.23 -11.84 -9.11
CA PRO A 120 -21.72 -12.03 -10.47
C PRO A 120 -21.20 -10.99 -11.46
N MET A 121 -21.41 -11.27 -12.75
CA MET A 121 -21.07 -10.36 -13.84
C MET A 121 -21.81 -9.01 -13.67
N THR A 122 -21.05 -7.92 -13.65
CA THR A 122 -21.55 -6.56 -13.45
C THR A 122 -20.76 -5.56 -14.28
N ILE A 123 -21.18 -4.29 -14.25
CA ILE A 123 -20.43 -3.16 -14.82
C ILE A 123 -19.59 -2.53 -13.73
N GLY A 124 -18.34 -2.21 -14.04
CA GLY A 124 -17.43 -1.69 -13.04
C GLY A 124 -16.13 -1.12 -13.60
N VAL A 125 -15.30 -0.67 -12.67
CA VAL A 125 -13.95 -0.17 -12.95
C VAL A 125 -13.01 -1.38 -13.05
N PRO A 126 -12.29 -1.59 -14.17
CA PRO A 126 -11.48 -2.79 -14.37
C PRO A 126 -10.34 -2.91 -13.35
N THR A 127 -10.13 -4.10 -12.77
CA THR A 127 -9.09 -4.35 -11.76
C THR A 127 -8.30 -5.61 -12.08
N SER A 128 -7.32 -5.96 -11.24
CA SER A 128 -6.47 -7.12 -11.44
C SER A 128 -5.79 -7.05 -12.81
N HIS A 129 -5.75 -8.16 -13.55
CA HIS A 129 -5.21 -8.25 -14.90
C HIS A 129 -5.94 -7.41 -15.96
N SER A 130 -7.20 -7.02 -15.72
CA SER A 130 -8.00 -6.20 -16.62
C SER A 130 -7.72 -4.71 -16.49
N ALA A 131 -6.98 -4.29 -15.45
CA ALA A 131 -6.70 -2.88 -15.21
C ALA A 131 -5.93 -2.23 -16.38
N PRO A 132 -6.15 -0.93 -16.66
CA PRO A 132 -5.55 -0.26 -17.82
C PRO A 132 -4.01 -0.30 -17.82
N ALA A 133 -3.38 -0.32 -16.65
CA ALA A 133 -1.93 -0.43 -16.48
C ALA A 133 -1.32 -1.73 -17.04
N PHE A 134 -2.14 -2.75 -17.33
CA PHE A 134 -1.71 -4.04 -17.88
C PHE A 134 -2.34 -4.36 -19.24
N ALA A 135 -2.90 -3.35 -19.91
CA ALA A 135 -3.39 -3.50 -21.28
C ALA A 135 -2.29 -4.08 -22.19
N GLY A 136 -2.60 -5.15 -22.92
CA GLY A 136 -1.67 -5.85 -23.79
C GLY A 136 -0.68 -6.79 -23.09
N VAL A 137 -0.61 -6.82 -21.76
CA VAL A 137 0.21 -7.79 -21.01
C VAL A 137 -0.46 -9.16 -20.98
N PHE A 138 -1.78 -9.18 -20.81
CA PHE A 138 -2.60 -10.38 -20.79
C PHE A 138 -3.43 -10.44 -22.07
N ALA A 139 -3.61 -11.65 -22.60
CA ALA A 139 -4.48 -11.83 -23.75
C ALA A 139 -5.92 -11.45 -23.33
N PRO A 140 -6.66 -10.68 -24.16
CA PRO A 140 -8.07 -10.43 -23.92
C PRO A 140 -8.81 -11.76 -23.74
N GLY A 141 -9.64 -11.86 -22.70
CA GLY A 141 -10.39 -13.07 -22.37
C GLY A 141 -11.78 -12.73 -21.84
N SER A 142 -12.62 -13.74 -21.66
CA SER A 142 -14.01 -13.60 -21.20
C SER A 142 -14.17 -13.28 -19.70
N ASP A 143 -13.07 -13.24 -18.94
CA ASP A 143 -13.09 -13.26 -17.47
C ASP A 143 -12.52 -11.96 -16.87
N ASP A 144 -12.87 -10.80 -17.43
CA ASP A 144 -12.42 -9.52 -16.90
C ASP A 144 -12.86 -9.34 -15.45
N TYR A 145 -11.97 -8.82 -14.60
CA TYR A 145 -12.31 -8.43 -13.24
C TYR A 145 -12.61 -6.95 -13.14
N VAL A 146 -13.70 -6.61 -12.46
CA VAL A 146 -14.11 -5.22 -12.25
C VAL A 146 -14.46 -5.01 -10.77
N TRP A 147 -14.15 -3.83 -10.24
CA TRP A 147 -14.83 -3.36 -9.04
C TRP A 147 -16.21 -2.84 -9.42
N PRO A 148 -17.31 -3.39 -8.87
CA PRO A 148 -18.67 -2.92 -9.15
C PRO A 148 -18.78 -1.42 -8.91
N HIS A 149 -19.13 -0.66 -9.93
CA HIS A 149 -19.25 0.79 -9.82
C HIS A 149 -20.09 1.35 -10.98
N PRO A 150 -21.06 2.24 -10.72
CA PRO A 150 -21.99 2.74 -11.74
C PRO A 150 -21.30 3.49 -12.89
N ASN A 151 -20.17 4.16 -12.61
CA ASN A 151 -19.38 4.87 -13.64
C ASN A 151 -18.33 3.98 -14.32
N GLY A 152 -18.39 2.65 -14.09
CA GLY A 152 -17.52 1.69 -14.74
C GLY A 152 -17.77 1.58 -16.25
N THR A 153 -16.72 1.31 -17.02
CA THR A 153 -16.80 1.21 -18.49
C THR A 153 -16.67 -0.21 -19.01
N VAL A 154 -16.32 -1.16 -18.14
CA VAL A 154 -16.07 -2.56 -18.48
C VAL A 154 -17.11 -3.44 -17.80
N ARG A 155 -17.59 -4.45 -18.53
CA ARG A 155 -18.43 -5.51 -17.98
C ARG A 155 -17.55 -6.72 -17.69
N GLY A 156 -17.60 -7.22 -16.46
CA GLY A 156 -16.79 -8.34 -16.02
C GLY A 156 -17.29 -8.95 -14.72
N ILE A 157 -16.58 -9.95 -14.21
CA ILE A 157 -16.84 -10.58 -12.92
C ILE A 157 -16.53 -9.54 -11.84
N GLY A 158 -17.51 -9.25 -10.97
CA GLY A 158 -17.32 -8.31 -9.88
C GLY A 158 -16.33 -8.85 -8.85
N ILE A 159 -15.48 -7.99 -8.31
CA ILE A 159 -14.59 -8.29 -7.18
C ILE A 159 -14.91 -7.32 -6.06
N GLU A 160 -15.11 -7.83 -4.83
CA GLU A 160 -15.31 -6.97 -3.68
C GLU A 160 -14.08 -6.06 -3.46
N PRO A 161 -14.25 -4.73 -3.56
CA PRO A 161 -13.14 -3.81 -3.35
C PRO A 161 -12.70 -3.83 -1.88
N LEU A 162 -11.43 -3.49 -1.60
CA LEU A 162 -10.94 -3.31 -0.22
C LEU A 162 -11.83 -2.36 0.60
N HIS A 163 -12.42 -1.36 -0.03
CA HIS A 163 -13.35 -0.42 0.57
C HIS A 163 -14.29 0.09 -0.51
N PRO A 164 -15.57 0.41 -0.22
CA PRO A 164 -16.51 0.93 -1.23
C PRO A 164 -15.99 2.15 -2.02
N SER A 165 -15.07 2.93 -1.45
CA SER A 165 -14.49 4.10 -2.10
C SER A 165 -13.29 3.81 -3.03
N VAL A 166 -12.82 2.56 -3.09
CA VAL A 166 -11.68 2.16 -3.95
C VAL A 166 -11.88 2.51 -5.42
N PRO A 167 -13.03 2.21 -6.07
CA PRO A 167 -13.18 2.48 -7.49
C PRO A 167 -13.11 3.98 -7.77
N PHE A 168 -13.74 4.78 -6.90
CA PHE A 168 -13.65 6.24 -6.94
C PHE A 168 -12.20 6.71 -6.81
N ALA A 169 -11.49 6.29 -5.76
CA ALA A 169 -10.13 6.71 -5.48
C ALA A 169 -9.14 6.30 -6.59
N ALA A 170 -9.29 5.10 -7.15
CA ALA A 170 -8.46 4.59 -8.23
C ALA A 170 -8.61 5.41 -9.52
N MET A 171 -9.83 5.85 -9.85
CA MET A 171 -10.06 6.70 -11.02
C MET A 171 -9.41 8.09 -10.92
N GLN A 172 -9.08 8.56 -9.71
CA GLN A 172 -8.44 9.87 -9.50
C GLN A 172 -6.91 9.81 -9.49
N ASP A 173 -6.31 8.63 -9.30
CA ASP A 173 -4.86 8.47 -9.10
C ASP A 173 -4.36 7.19 -9.76
N ALA A 174 -3.66 7.36 -10.89
CA ALA A 174 -3.16 6.25 -11.69
C ALA A 174 -2.16 5.36 -10.93
N LYS A 175 -1.32 5.94 -10.06
CA LYS A 175 -0.32 5.18 -9.29
C LYS A 175 -1.00 4.36 -8.19
N LEU A 176 -1.97 4.95 -7.50
CA LEU A 176 -2.81 4.22 -6.54
C LEU A 176 -3.58 3.08 -7.23
N TYR A 177 -4.17 3.36 -8.39
CA TYR A 177 -4.90 2.37 -9.18
C TYR A 177 -4.03 1.18 -9.55
N GLU A 178 -2.82 1.42 -10.08
CA GLU A 178 -1.90 0.33 -10.42
C GLU A 178 -1.59 -0.55 -9.20
N MET A 179 -1.30 0.05 -8.03
CA MET A 179 -1.03 -0.71 -6.81
C MET A 179 -2.23 -1.55 -6.35
N LEU A 180 -3.45 -0.97 -6.38
CA LEU A 180 -4.68 -1.67 -6.01
C LEU A 180 -5.01 -2.82 -6.97
N ALA A 181 -4.81 -2.61 -8.28
CA ALA A 181 -5.01 -3.64 -9.28
C ALA A 181 -4.00 -4.79 -9.14
N LEU A 182 -2.72 -4.49 -8.87
CA LEU A 182 -1.73 -5.53 -8.57
C LEU A 182 -2.08 -6.29 -7.30
N PHE A 183 -2.58 -5.60 -6.28
CA PHE A 183 -3.04 -6.25 -5.07
C PHE A 183 -4.22 -7.19 -5.35
N ASP A 184 -5.15 -6.83 -6.22
CA ASP A 184 -6.23 -7.73 -6.65
C ASP A 184 -5.75 -8.91 -7.46
N ALA A 185 -4.69 -8.74 -8.26
CA ALA A 185 -4.01 -9.87 -8.88
C ALA A 185 -3.44 -10.84 -7.82
N LEU A 186 -3.03 -10.38 -6.64
CA LEU A 186 -2.66 -11.24 -5.51
C LEU A 186 -3.87 -11.90 -4.83
N ARG A 187 -5.00 -11.19 -4.69
CA ARG A 187 -6.22 -11.69 -4.03
C ARG A 187 -6.93 -12.75 -4.86
N VAL A 188 -7.16 -12.49 -6.15
CA VAL A 188 -8.08 -13.28 -7.00
C VAL A 188 -7.50 -13.75 -8.34
N GLY A 189 -6.32 -13.25 -8.73
CA GLY A 189 -5.67 -13.58 -10.00
C GLY A 189 -5.18 -15.04 -10.06
N ARG A 190 -4.90 -15.56 -11.27
CA ARG A 190 -4.32 -16.90 -11.48
C ARG A 190 -2.80 -16.85 -11.27
N ALA A 191 -2.11 -17.97 -11.51
CA ALA A 191 -0.68 -18.09 -11.21
C ALA A 191 0.18 -17.04 -11.92
N ARG A 192 -0.15 -16.72 -13.18
CA ARG A 192 0.58 -15.72 -13.98
C ARG A 192 0.40 -14.31 -13.44
N GLU A 193 -0.83 -13.92 -13.11
CA GLU A 193 -1.18 -12.60 -12.59
C GLU A 193 -0.57 -12.40 -11.20
N ARG A 194 -0.66 -13.42 -10.33
CA ARG A 194 -0.01 -13.41 -9.02
C ARG A 194 1.51 -13.28 -9.14
N GLY A 195 2.13 -13.98 -10.08
CA GLY A 195 3.56 -13.90 -10.35
C GLY A 195 4.00 -12.50 -10.79
N MET A 196 3.23 -11.85 -11.66
CA MET A 196 3.46 -10.45 -12.06
C MET A 196 3.33 -9.51 -10.85
N ALA A 197 2.27 -9.65 -10.06
CA ALA A 197 2.05 -8.81 -8.89
C ALA A 197 3.13 -8.97 -7.82
N HIS A 198 3.65 -10.20 -7.61
CA HIS A 198 4.79 -10.45 -6.73
C HIS A 198 6.04 -9.67 -7.14
N LYS A 199 6.24 -9.46 -8.45
CA LYS A 199 7.40 -8.73 -8.96
C LYS A 199 7.21 -7.22 -8.92
N ARG A 200 6.02 -6.72 -9.31
CA ARG A 200 5.78 -5.28 -9.52
C ARG A 200 5.33 -4.52 -8.27
N LEU A 201 4.41 -5.07 -7.47
CA LEU A 201 3.80 -4.34 -6.35
C LEU A 201 4.84 -3.85 -5.32
N PRO A 202 5.83 -4.68 -4.91
CA PRO A 202 6.85 -4.22 -3.96
C PRO A 202 7.69 -3.06 -4.49
N LEU A 203 7.96 -3.01 -5.80
CA LEU A 203 8.77 -1.94 -6.41
C LEU A 203 8.02 -0.59 -6.45
N LEU A 204 6.69 -0.60 -6.49
CA LEU A 204 5.89 0.62 -6.39
C LEU A 204 5.83 1.17 -4.96
N ILE A 205 5.88 0.28 -3.96
CA ILE A 205 5.80 0.63 -2.53
C ILE A 205 7.18 0.94 -1.93
N TYR A 206 8.20 0.17 -2.32
CA TYR A 206 9.55 0.22 -1.81
C TYR A 206 10.57 0.11 -2.97
N PRO A 207 10.75 1.20 -3.74
CA PRO A 207 11.57 1.20 -4.96
C PRO A 207 13.05 0.91 -4.69
N ASP A 208 13.57 1.35 -3.54
CA ASP A 208 14.97 1.12 -3.12
C ASP A 208 15.17 -0.25 -2.44
N GLY A 209 14.13 -1.10 -2.44
CA GLY A 209 14.18 -2.42 -1.84
C GLY A 209 14.98 -3.44 -2.64
N PRO A 210 15.31 -4.59 -2.03
CA PRO A 210 15.93 -5.69 -2.75
C PRO A 210 14.99 -6.14 -3.89
N LYS A 211 15.53 -6.19 -5.11
CA LYS A 211 14.76 -6.66 -6.27
C LYS A 211 14.37 -8.13 -6.05
N PRO A 212 13.16 -8.55 -6.48
CA PRO A 212 12.72 -9.93 -6.35
C PRO A 212 13.77 -10.89 -6.92
N ILE A 213 14.19 -11.87 -6.12
CA ILE A 213 15.11 -12.92 -6.57
C ILE A 213 14.36 -13.75 -7.62
N GLU A 214 14.82 -13.73 -8.86
CA GLU A 214 14.32 -14.61 -9.92
C GLU A 214 14.74 -16.04 -9.60
N ARG A 215 13.91 -16.76 -8.84
CA ARG A 215 14.06 -18.20 -8.73
C ARG A 215 13.52 -18.80 -10.04
N PRO A 216 14.32 -19.59 -10.78
CA PRO A 216 13.80 -20.32 -11.93
C PRO A 216 12.63 -21.17 -11.43
N LEU A 217 11.48 -21.05 -12.09
CA LEU A 217 10.34 -21.94 -11.87
C LEU A 217 10.86 -23.35 -12.10
N GLN A 218 11.02 -24.14 -11.03
CA GLN A 218 11.31 -25.56 -11.18
C GLN A 218 10.12 -26.18 -11.92
N GLY A 219 10.43 -26.76 -13.08
CA GLY A 219 9.47 -27.35 -14.02
C GLY A 219 8.88 -28.66 -13.54
#